data_AF-A0A497D0I8-F1
#
_entry.id   AF-A0A497D0I8-F1
#
_cell.length_a   1.000
_cell.length_b   1.000
_cell.length_c   1.000
_cell.angle_alpha   90.00
_cell.angle_beta   90.00
_cell.angle_gamma   90.00
#
_symmetry.space_group_name_H-M   'P 1'
#
loop_
_entity.id
_entity.type
_entity.pdbx_description
1 polymer ?
#
loop_
_entity_poly.entity_id
_entity_poly.type
_entity_poly.pdbx_seq_one_letter_code
_entity_poly.pdbx_strand_id
1 'polypeptide(L)'
;MRKVYTIPVLILFLLPFWNLTAQTLVSTDPLPKNVVIEKFGGLRCGYCPRADDLAQVLKDTYPNRVVVINIHQGEFAEPHGDEPDYRTIWGDSIAELAGVYAYPVGTINRHLFDDDITAMSTNLWPVSVQQILEETSPVNVGVETTYDSLTRELTIHIELYYTATSLYHENYLNIALIQSHIIGPQLGGSANDYNHMYMLRDLITGQWGDTINPTVEGTFLQRDYIYTVPETVNDIPVIVKDCDVAVFVSETKNEIYSGDVVCAVNGTNRYIGDVSLVDTVKIKRGSAGDSINFSVKAKSALTGEEVFLVTLEAVGLPDDWDASFTFGDHSFSDTAMIMLSQNTEEELIFQVRPGQTAAFVYFRVKFQSLTYPGAPYRYCKFYVISGVTDLVVNGTGGPESEMYDYVFTDGLEHAACSTYAVLSADDFVLGIRDRAFVDIKNIYLNIAWTFPALTISQIEAVKTFMDNGGDLLISGQDIGWDFMSGASGSHSSPEATDFYVNYLLADYISDGTSADNIIYPNGNDEVYGNLTDAFLINIYGQNLFPDNIAARQGADEVFYYRSNDVAAVVKAATQNRKMIYFAAGLEMIGQTAITNQIMSLTYYWFNNSLSTEEFEEKLSGVFAGQNEP
;
A
#
# COMPACT_ATOMS: atom_id res chain seq x y z
N MET A 1 13.36 19.40 94.40
CA MET A 1 12.44 18.89 93.37
C MET A 1 12.82 19.54 92.04
N ARG A 2 13.61 18.85 91.21
CA ARG A 2 14.04 19.33 89.88
C ARG A 2 12.93 19.05 88.87
N LYS A 3 12.43 20.09 88.19
CA LYS A 3 11.47 19.98 87.09
C LYS A 3 12.20 19.52 85.83
N VAL A 4 11.78 18.38 85.28
CA VAL A 4 12.24 17.84 84.00
C VAL A 4 11.23 18.30 82.94
N TYR A 5 11.72 18.98 81.89
CA TYR A 5 10.92 19.36 80.72
C TYR A 5 11.14 18.31 79.63
N THR A 6 10.08 17.64 79.20
CA THR A 6 10.06 16.74 78.05
C THR A 6 9.83 17.56 76.77
N ILE A 7 10.82 17.53 75.86
CA ILE A 7 10.71 18.06 74.49
C ILE A 7 10.24 16.90 73.60
N PRO A 8 9.13 17.03 72.84
CA PRO A 8 8.72 15.99 71.90
C PRO A 8 9.59 16.08 70.65
N VAL A 9 10.25 14.97 70.30
CA VAL A 9 10.97 14.79 69.04
C VAL A 9 9.94 14.50 67.96
N LEU A 10 9.73 15.45 67.05
CA LEU A 10 8.94 15.26 65.84
C LEU A 10 9.78 14.48 64.82
N ILE A 11 9.49 13.19 64.66
CA ILE A 11 10.09 12.34 63.63
C ILE A 11 9.45 12.72 62.29
N LEU A 12 10.19 13.47 61.47
CA LEU A 12 9.83 13.78 60.09
C LEU A 12 10.04 12.50 59.26
N PHE A 13 8.95 11.81 58.92
CA PHE A 13 8.97 10.73 57.94
C PHE A 13 9.28 11.33 56.56
N LEU A 14 10.53 11.19 56.11
CA LEU A 14 10.89 11.33 54.70
C LEU A 14 10.27 10.15 53.95
N LEU A 15 9.07 10.36 53.41
CA LEU A 15 8.50 9.47 52.39
C LEU A 15 9.43 9.52 51.16
N PRO A 16 9.97 8.39 50.69
CA PRO A 16 10.61 8.37 49.38
C PRO A 16 9.53 8.74 48.35
N PHE A 17 9.76 9.79 47.58
CA PHE A 17 9.03 10.03 46.34
C PHE A 17 9.42 8.91 45.38
N TRP A 18 8.56 7.91 45.26
CA TRP A 18 8.61 7.01 44.12
C TRP A 18 8.13 7.88 42.95
N ASN A 19 9.03 8.22 42.02
CA ASN A 19 8.60 8.70 40.72
C ASN A 19 7.74 7.57 40.15
N LEU A 20 6.43 7.77 40.11
CA LEU A 20 5.57 7.03 39.22
C LEU A 20 6.13 7.33 37.82
N THR A 21 6.89 6.40 37.24
CA THR A 21 7.27 6.47 35.84
C THR A 21 5.96 6.39 35.07
N ALA A 22 5.53 7.54 34.55
CA ALA A 22 4.45 7.59 33.59
C ALA A 22 4.87 6.75 32.39
N GLN A 23 3.94 5.96 31.84
CA GLN A 23 4.08 5.30 30.56
C GLN A 23 4.53 6.34 29.51
N THR A 24 5.67 6.10 28.87
CA THR A 24 6.29 7.11 28.00
C THR A 24 6.29 6.75 26.52
N LEU A 25 6.17 5.45 26.19
CA LEU A 25 6.30 4.95 24.82
C LEU A 25 4.98 4.42 24.25
N VAL A 26 4.23 3.63 25.02
CA VAL A 26 3.00 2.96 24.55
C VAL A 26 1.72 3.71 24.86
N SER A 27 0.73 3.59 23.98
CA SER A 27 -0.65 3.99 24.28
C SER A 27 -1.34 2.99 25.23
N THR A 28 -2.34 3.45 25.98
CA THR A 28 -3.26 2.58 26.73
C THR A 28 -4.51 2.21 25.96
N ASP A 29 -4.77 2.86 24.82
CA ASP A 29 -5.94 2.58 24.00
C ASP A 29 -5.72 1.30 23.18
N PRO A 30 -6.76 0.48 22.95
CA PRO A 30 -6.67 -0.64 22.00
C PRO A 30 -6.24 -0.17 20.61
N LEU A 31 -5.18 -0.76 20.08
CA LEU A 31 -4.66 -0.48 18.74
C LEU A 31 -4.78 -1.71 17.84
N PRO A 32 -4.95 -1.53 16.52
CA PRO A 32 -4.85 -2.63 15.58
C PRO A 32 -3.44 -3.24 15.56
N LYS A 33 -3.31 -4.51 15.18
CA LYS A 33 -2.02 -5.20 15.08
C LYS A 33 -1.10 -4.49 14.08
N ASN A 34 0.20 -4.48 14.36
CA ASN A 34 1.21 -4.25 13.34
C ASN A 34 1.64 -5.59 12.74
N VAL A 35 2.06 -5.54 11.48
CA VAL A 35 2.50 -6.69 10.73
C VAL A 35 3.98 -6.96 10.96
N VAL A 36 4.35 -8.22 11.14
CA VAL A 36 5.71 -8.74 11.07
C VAL A 36 5.76 -9.78 9.95
N ILE A 37 6.55 -9.47 8.92
CA ILE A 37 6.86 -10.35 7.80
C ILE A 37 8.21 -10.99 8.06
N GLU A 38 8.24 -12.30 8.30
CA GLU A 38 9.48 -13.07 8.30
C GLU A 38 9.60 -13.76 6.94
N LYS A 39 10.47 -13.24 6.08
CA LYS A 39 10.70 -13.75 4.72
C LYS A 39 11.87 -14.74 4.76
N PHE A 40 11.66 -15.91 4.17
CA PHE A 40 12.69 -16.93 3.98
C PHE A 40 13.22 -16.89 2.54
N GLY A 41 14.55 -16.89 2.40
CA GLY A 41 15.21 -16.86 1.11
C GLY A 41 16.70 -17.10 1.19
N GLY A 42 17.42 -16.77 0.11
CA GLY A 42 18.87 -16.88 0.07
C GLY A 42 19.46 -16.20 -1.17
N LEU A 43 20.78 -15.98 -1.14
CA LEU A 43 21.50 -15.27 -2.20
C LEU A 43 21.41 -15.94 -3.57
N ARG A 44 21.00 -17.22 -3.64
CA ARG A 44 20.85 -17.99 -4.89
C ARG A 44 19.41 -18.23 -5.31
N CYS A 45 18.46 -17.62 -4.61
CA CYS A 45 17.04 -17.70 -4.95
C CYS A 45 16.70 -16.63 -5.98
N GLY A 46 16.52 -17.03 -7.24
CA GLY A 46 16.31 -16.10 -8.36
C GLY A 46 15.05 -15.23 -8.28
N TYR A 47 14.04 -15.67 -7.52
CA TYR A 47 12.80 -14.91 -7.31
C TYR A 47 12.78 -14.12 -6.01
N CYS A 48 13.78 -14.29 -5.14
CA CYS A 48 13.83 -13.60 -3.85
C CYS A 48 13.87 -12.06 -3.97
N PRO A 49 14.51 -11.45 -4.99
CA PRO A 49 14.44 -10.01 -5.21
C PRO A 49 13.01 -9.49 -5.39
N ARG A 50 12.14 -10.22 -6.10
CA ARG A 50 10.73 -9.82 -6.27
C ARG A 50 9.97 -9.82 -4.94
N ALA A 51 10.30 -10.75 -4.05
CA ALA A 51 9.71 -10.79 -2.71
C ALA A 51 10.23 -9.63 -1.84
N ASP A 52 11.49 -9.22 -2.01
CA ASP A 52 12.04 -8.04 -1.35
C ASP A 52 11.36 -6.76 -1.83
N ASP A 53 11.14 -6.63 -3.14
CA ASP A 53 10.41 -5.50 -3.74
C ASP A 53 8.97 -5.46 -3.22
N LEU A 54 8.27 -6.60 -3.17
CA LEU A 54 6.91 -6.67 -2.61
C LEU A 54 6.88 -6.29 -1.12
N ALA A 55 7.84 -6.78 -0.32
CA ALA A 55 7.94 -6.41 1.09
C ALA A 55 8.14 -4.89 1.27
N GLN A 56 8.94 -4.28 0.39
CA GLN A 56 9.16 -2.84 0.37
C GLN A 56 7.88 -2.08 -0.01
N VAL A 57 7.17 -2.53 -1.06
CA VAL A 57 5.86 -1.97 -1.45
C VAL A 57 4.87 -2.01 -0.28
N LEU A 58 4.80 -3.12 0.45
CA LEU A 58 3.91 -3.24 1.62
C LEU A 58 4.31 -2.29 2.76
N LYS A 59 5.62 -2.12 3.04
CA LYS A 59 6.11 -1.13 4.01
C LYS A 59 5.76 0.30 3.61
N ASP A 60 5.88 0.63 2.33
CA ASP A 60 5.59 1.97 1.82
C ASP A 60 4.09 2.27 1.78
N THR A 61 3.29 1.23 1.52
CA THR A 61 1.81 1.29 1.56
C THR A 61 1.28 1.50 2.97
N TYR A 62 1.90 0.83 3.95
CA TYR A 62 1.50 0.86 5.36
C TYR A 62 2.64 1.39 6.25
N PRO A 63 2.98 2.70 6.13
CA PRO A 63 4.13 3.28 6.80
C PRO A 63 4.00 3.14 8.33
N ASN A 64 5.08 2.70 8.97
CA ASN A 64 5.17 2.45 10.41
C ASN A 64 4.25 1.32 10.93
N ARG A 65 3.72 0.46 10.04
CA ARG A 65 2.82 -0.65 10.43
C ARG A 65 3.32 -2.03 9.99
N VAL A 66 4.41 -2.10 9.22
CA VAL A 66 4.99 -3.35 8.69
C VAL A 66 6.48 -3.43 9.05
N VAL A 67 6.82 -4.49 9.79
CA VAL A 67 8.19 -4.92 10.09
C VAL A 67 8.56 -6.04 9.13
N VAL A 68 9.74 -5.98 8.54
CA VAL A 68 10.25 -7.05 7.65
C VAL A 68 11.53 -7.58 8.27
N ILE A 69 11.66 -8.90 8.32
CA ILE A 69 12.83 -9.62 8.80
C ILE A 69 13.22 -10.62 7.71
N ASN A 70 14.34 -10.36 7.03
CA ASN A 70 14.85 -11.23 5.97
C ASN A 70 15.74 -12.31 6.56
N ILE A 71 15.25 -13.55 6.53
CA ILE A 71 15.88 -14.75 7.08
C ILE A 71 16.51 -15.54 5.93
N HIS A 72 17.84 -15.52 5.88
CA HIS A 72 18.60 -16.35 4.94
C HIS A 72 18.68 -17.78 5.48
N GLN A 73 18.02 -18.71 4.80
CA GLN A 73 17.85 -20.08 5.26
C GLN A 73 17.72 -21.06 4.08
N GLY A 74 18.07 -22.32 4.30
CA GLY A 74 17.88 -23.40 3.34
C GLY A 74 18.94 -23.48 2.24
N GLU A 75 18.66 -24.30 1.22
CA GLU A 75 19.62 -24.64 0.16
C GLU A 75 20.06 -23.42 -0.66
N PHE A 76 19.20 -22.41 -0.84
CA PHE A 76 19.55 -21.20 -1.60
C PHE A 76 20.37 -20.20 -0.79
N ALA A 77 20.49 -20.37 0.52
CA ALA A 77 21.28 -19.51 1.40
C ALA A 77 22.65 -20.08 1.73
N GLU A 78 22.90 -21.37 1.45
CA GLU A 78 24.21 -21.99 1.67
C GLU A 78 25.26 -21.40 0.70
N PRO A 79 26.34 -20.78 1.19
CA PRO A 79 27.34 -20.14 0.33
C PRO A 79 28.18 -21.17 -0.44
N HIS A 80 28.53 -20.88 -1.69
CA HIS A 80 29.51 -21.62 -2.48
C HIS A 80 30.76 -20.79 -2.79
N GLY A 81 31.93 -21.41 -2.64
CA GLY A 81 33.20 -20.76 -2.96
C GLY A 81 33.44 -19.55 -2.05
N ASP A 82 33.60 -18.38 -2.66
CA ASP A 82 33.86 -17.11 -1.97
C ASP A 82 32.58 -16.31 -1.67
N GLU A 83 31.39 -16.91 -1.85
CA GLU A 83 30.12 -16.28 -1.48
C GLU A 83 30.03 -16.03 0.04
N PRO A 84 29.46 -14.89 0.47
CA PRO A 84 29.28 -14.58 1.88
C PRO A 84 28.19 -15.47 2.52
N ASP A 85 28.37 -15.83 3.80
CA ASP A 85 27.36 -16.58 4.55
C ASP A 85 26.36 -15.64 5.25
N TYR A 86 25.24 -15.36 4.59
CA TYR A 86 24.17 -14.51 5.12
C TYR A 86 23.28 -15.18 6.16
N ARG A 87 23.46 -16.49 6.44
CA ARG A 87 22.62 -17.23 7.39
C ARG A 87 22.89 -16.77 8.82
N THR A 88 21.98 -17.09 9.72
CA THR A 88 22.21 -17.00 11.17
C THR A 88 21.89 -18.34 11.82
N ILE A 89 22.32 -18.53 13.07
CA ILE A 89 21.99 -19.74 13.85
C ILE A 89 20.49 -19.88 14.15
N TRP A 90 19.69 -18.85 13.86
CA TRP A 90 18.28 -18.75 14.21
C TRP A 90 17.35 -19.29 13.12
N GLY A 91 17.76 -19.16 11.85
CA GLY A 91 16.88 -19.32 10.70
C GLY A 91 16.19 -20.69 10.63
N ASP A 92 16.92 -21.78 10.85
CA ASP A 92 16.40 -23.14 10.69
C ASP A 92 15.21 -23.43 11.62
N SER A 93 15.28 -22.97 12.88
CA SER A 93 14.20 -23.21 13.84
C SER A 93 12.94 -22.41 13.54
N ILE A 94 13.09 -21.20 12.99
CA ILE A 94 11.96 -20.35 12.59
C ILE A 94 11.33 -20.90 11.31
N ALA A 95 12.15 -21.37 10.37
CA ALA A 95 11.68 -22.03 9.15
C ALA A 95 10.95 -23.35 9.44
N GLU A 96 11.43 -24.14 10.41
CA GLU A 96 10.76 -25.36 10.88
C GLU A 96 9.39 -25.05 11.50
N LEU A 97 9.30 -24.03 12.35
CA LEU A 97 8.01 -23.60 12.93
C LEU A 97 7.03 -23.16 11.84
N ALA A 98 7.51 -22.38 10.86
CA ALA A 98 6.67 -21.85 9.79
C ALA A 98 6.26 -22.91 8.76
N GLY A 99 6.94 -24.05 8.70
CA GLY A 99 6.70 -25.08 7.69
C GLY A 99 7.19 -24.70 6.30
N VAL A 100 8.34 -24.01 6.20
CA VAL A 100 8.91 -23.53 4.93
C VAL A 100 9.08 -24.68 3.93
N TYR A 101 8.41 -24.57 2.78
CA TYR A 101 8.38 -25.61 1.74
C TYR A 101 8.98 -25.18 0.40
N ALA A 102 9.22 -23.88 0.21
CA ALA A 102 9.73 -23.28 -1.01
C ALA A 102 10.45 -21.97 -0.70
N TYR A 103 11.08 -21.36 -1.72
CA TYR A 103 11.70 -20.03 -1.62
C TYR A 103 11.40 -19.20 -2.88
N PRO A 104 11.08 -17.90 -2.75
CA PRO A 104 10.78 -17.22 -1.50
C PRO A 104 9.39 -17.60 -0.98
N VAL A 105 9.28 -17.75 0.33
CA VAL A 105 8.01 -17.76 1.08
C VAL A 105 8.20 -16.89 2.32
N GLY A 106 7.10 -16.55 2.98
CA GLY A 106 7.17 -15.81 4.23
C GLY A 106 5.99 -16.12 5.12
N THR A 107 6.06 -15.65 6.35
CA THR A 107 4.95 -15.72 7.30
C THR A 107 4.53 -14.31 7.65
N ILE A 108 3.21 -14.10 7.72
CA ILE A 108 2.58 -12.85 8.14
C ILE A 108 2.08 -13.06 9.56
N ASN A 109 2.74 -12.42 10.53
CA ASN A 109 2.49 -12.56 11.97
C ASN A 109 2.52 -13.99 12.52
N ARG A 110 3.11 -14.97 11.82
CA ARG A 110 2.98 -16.40 12.19
C ARG A 110 1.52 -16.80 12.40
N HIS A 111 0.63 -16.17 11.63
CA HIS A 111 -0.80 -16.40 11.67
C HIS A 111 -1.18 -17.50 10.68
N LEU A 112 -2.14 -18.33 11.08
CA LEU A 112 -2.67 -19.39 10.24
C LEU A 112 -3.93 -18.88 9.51
N PHE A 113 -3.82 -18.60 8.21
CA PHE A 113 -4.94 -18.08 7.41
C PHE A 113 -5.84 -19.20 6.89
N ASP A 114 -5.32 -20.07 6.00
CA ASP A 114 -6.12 -21.11 5.34
C ASP A 114 -5.47 -22.51 5.32
N ASP A 115 -4.15 -22.62 5.52
CA ASP A 115 -3.38 -23.87 5.45
C ASP A 115 -3.07 -24.45 6.85
N ASP A 116 -2.39 -25.60 6.90
CA ASP A 116 -1.87 -26.21 8.15
C ASP A 116 -0.50 -25.64 8.60
N ILE A 117 0.06 -24.68 7.84
CA ILE A 117 1.37 -24.04 8.08
C ILE A 117 1.27 -22.51 7.89
N THR A 118 2.16 -21.75 8.52
CA THR A 118 2.14 -20.28 8.43
C THR A 118 2.98 -19.72 7.28
N ALA A 119 3.91 -20.51 6.73
CA ALA A 119 4.64 -20.13 5.53
C ALA A 119 3.69 -20.11 4.33
N MET A 120 3.66 -18.97 3.63
CA MET A 120 2.78 -18.73 2.49
C MET A 120 3.52 -18.12 1.30
N SER A 121 2.95 -18.33 0.13
CA SER A 121 3.41 -17.72 -1.12
C SER A 121 3.25 -16.19 -1.09
N THR A 122 4.15 -15.50 -1.79
CA THR A 122 4.23 -14.02 -1.81
C THR A 122 2.99 -13.35 -2.36
N ASN A 123 2.28 -13.98 -3.31
CA ASN A 123 1.03 -13.46 -3.87
C ASN A 123 -0.10 -13.31 -2.83
N LEU A 124 -0.03 -14.01 -1.70
CA LEU A 124 -1.01 -13.91 -0.62
C LEU A 124 -0.67 -12.81 0.40
N TRP A 125 0.54 -12.25 0.36
CA TRP A 125 0.97 -11.29 1.38
C TRP A 125 0.10 -10.02 1.42
N PRO A 126 -0.29 -9.38 0.29
CA PRO A 126 -1.07 -8.14 0.35
C PRO A 126 -2.41 -8.30 1.09
N VAL A 127 -3.16 -9.37 0.77
CA VAL A 127 -4.45 -9.65 1.41
C VAL A 127 -4.28 -10.05 2.88
N SER A 128 -3.29 -10.90 3.20
CA SER A 128 -2.99 -11.32 4.57
C SER A 128 -2.53 -10.16 5.46
N VAL A 129 -1.73 -9.24 4.90
CA VAL A 129 -1.30 -8.00 5.58
C VAL A 129 -2.52 -7.14 5.90
N GLN A 130 -3.41 -6.93 4.94
CA GLN A 130 -4.62 -6.14 5.17
C GLN A 130 -5.48 -6.75 6.28
N GLN A 131 -5.71 -8.07 6.25
CA GLN A 131 -6.49 -8.77 7.27
C GLN A 131 -5.89 -8.57 8.68
N ILE A 132 -4.58 -8.77 8.85
CA ILE A 132 -3.92 -8.59 10.16
C ILE A 132 -4.02 -7.14 10.64
N LEU A 133 -3.88 -6.16 9.74
CA LEU A 133 -3.96 -4.73 10.09
C LEU A 133 -5.36 -4.32 10.57
N GLU A 134 -6.41 -5.09 10.27
CA GLU A 134 -7.79 -4.88 10.71
C GLU A 134 -8.06 -5.52 12.09
N GLU A 135 -7.22 -6.45 12.54
CA GLU A 135 -7.36 -7.10 13.84
C GLU A 135 -6.91 -6.19 14.98
N THR A 136 -7.57 -6.27 16.14
CA THR A 136 -7.15 -5.55 17.35
C THR A 136 -6.07 -6.34 18.09
N SER A 137 -4.99 -5.66 18.49
CA SER A 137 -3.94 -6.28 19.30
C SER A 137 -4.30 -6.24 20.79
N PRO A 138 -4.11 -7.34 21.55
CA PRO A 138 -4.27 -7.33 23.00
C PRO A 138 -3.13 -6.62 23.74
N VAL A 139 -2.04 -6.27 23.05
CA VAL A 139 -0.84 -5.65 23.63
C VAL A 139 -0.24 -4.58 22.71
N ASN A 140 -0.03 -3.40 23.26
CA ASN A 140 0.73 -2.33 22.61
C ASN A 140 2.22 -2.48 22.94
N VAL A 141 3.09 -2.27 21.94
CA VAL A 141 4.55 -2.42 22.05
C VAL A 141 5.23 -1.08 21.86
N GLY A 142 6.09 -0.70 22.79
CA GLY A 142 6.87 0.54 22.79
C GLY A 142 8.34 0.20 22.87
N VAL A 143 9.16 0.86 22.06
CA VAL A 143 10.60 0.62 21.97
C VAL A 143 11.31 1.96 21.89
N GLU A 144 12.40 2.09 22.63
CA GLU A 144 13.37 3.17 22.53
C GLU A 144 14.78 2.56 22.63
N THR A 145 15.71 3.05 21.82
CA THR A 145 17.08 2.54 21.78
C THR A 145 18.08 3.68 21.98
N THR A 146 19.22 3.36 22.58
CA THR A 146 20.40 4.24 22.60
C THR A 146 21.63 3.41 22.35
N TYR A 147 22.60 3.95 21.61
CA TYR A 147 23.82 3.24 21.24
C TYR A 147 25.08 4.02 21.65
N ASP A 148 25.98 3.36 22.38
CA ASP A 148 27.32 3.87 22.66
C ASP A 148 28.32 3.33 21.64
N SER A 149 28.78 4.20 20.74
CA SER A 149 29.76 3.84 19.71
C SER A 149 31.14 3.43 20.24
N LEU A 150 31.50 3.81 21.47
CA LEU A 150 32.79 3.48 22.07
C LEU A 150 32.81 2.05 22.62
N THR A 151 31.71 1.61 23.22
CA THR A 151 31.57 0.26 23.80
C THR A 151 30.84 -0.72 22.88
N ARG A 152 30.23 -0.22 21.79
CA ARG A 152 29.25 -0.92 20.95
C ARG A 152 28.05 -1.47 21.73
N GLU A 153 27.72 -0.88 22.87
CA GLU A 153 26.56 -1.27 23.66
C GLU A 153 25.29 -0.58 23.13
N LEU A 154 24.33 -1.41 22.74
CA LEU A 154 22.97 -1.04 22.38
C LEU A 154 22.08 -1.28 23.60
N THR A 155 21.52 -0.21 24.14
CA THR A 155 20.48 -0.27 25.18
C THR A 155 19.12 -0.21 24.50
N ILE A 156 18.24 -1.15 24.86
CA ILE A 156 16.89 -1.29 24.30
C ILE A 156 15.91 -1.25 25.46
N HIS A 157 15.12 -0.19 25.51
CA HIS A 157 14.06 0.02 26.47
C HIS A 157 12.72 -0.34 25.83
N ILE A 158 11.97 -1.23 26.47
CA ILE A 158 10.68 -1.72 25.97
C ILE A 158 9.61 -1.47 27.02
N GLU A 159 8.49 -0.89 26.57
CA GLU A 159 7.27 -0.82 27.33
C GLU A 159 6.18 -1.67 26.64
N LEU A 160 5.46 -2.47 27.41
CA LEU A 160 4.30 -3.23 26.94
C LEU A 160 3.07 -2.82 27.73
N TYR A 161 1.94 -2.63 27.06
CA TYR A 161 0.66 -2.41 27.73
C TYR A 161 -0.41 -3.34 27.18
N TYR A 162 -0.93 -4.21 28.04
CA TYR A 162 -2.02 -5.11 27.68
C TYR A 162 -3.37 -4.38 27.73
N THR A 163 -3.97 -4.16 26.57
CA THR A 163 -5.29 -3.53 26.40
C THR A 163 -6.43 -4.56 26.50
N ALA A 164 -6.10 -5.85 26.44
CA ALA A 164 -7.00 -6.96 26.69
C ALA A 164 -6.25 -8.11 27.35
N THR A 165 -6.98 -9.04 27.97
CA THR A 165 -6.38 -10.28 28.48
C THR A 165 -6.03 -11.19 27.30
N SER A 166 -4.78 -11.64 27.24
CA SER A 166 -4.30 -12.59 26.23
C SER A 166 -5.09 -13.89 26.31
N LEU A 167 -5.41 -14.49 25.15
CA LEU A 167 -6.11 -15.78 25.08
C LEU A 167 -5.31 -16.91 25.73
N TYR A 168 -3.99 -16.84 25.61
CA TYR A 168 -3.05 -17.76 26.23
C TYR A 168 -2.14 -17.04 27.22
N HIS A 169 -1.75 -17.75 28.29
CA HIS A 169 -0.92 -17.19 29.35
C HIS A 169 0.58 -17.18 29.01
N GLU A 170 0.99 -17.89 27.95
CA GLU A 170 2.37 -17.97 27.49
C GLU A 170 2.60 -16.97 26.36
N ASN A 171 2.99 -15.75 26.68
CA ASN A 171 3.40 -14.77 25.66
C ASN A 171 4.91 -14.57 25.72
N TYR A 172 5.50 -14.21 24.58
CA TYR A 172 6.94 -14.01 24.48
C TYR A 172 7.28 -12.68 23.82
N LEU A 173 8.23 -11.95 24.41
CA LEU A 173 8.84 -10.76 23.85
C LEU A 173 10.05 -11.17 23.01
N ASN A 174 10.00 -10.90 21.72
CA ASN A 174 11.06 -11.20 20.78
C ASN A 174 11.75 -9.90 20.35
N ILE A 175 13.08 -9.90 20.33
CA ILE A 175 13.89 -8.77 19.89
C ILE A 175 14.88 -9.26 18.85
N ALA A 176 14.78 -8.75 17.63
CA ALA A 176 15.67 -9.04 16.53
C ALA A 176 16.55 -7.82 16.20
N LEU A 177 17.84 -8.04 16.02
CA LEU A 177 18.73 -7.09 15.36
C LEU A 177 18.70 -7.40 13.87
N ILE A 178 18.28 -6.44 13.06
CA ILE A 178 18.29 -6.53 11.60
C ILE A 178 19.22 -5.47 11.02
N GLN A 179 19.76 -5.72 9.83
CA GLN A 179 20.65 -4.77 9.14
C GLN A 179 20.25 -4.63 7.68
N SER A 180 20.18 -3.38 7.25
CA SER A 180 19.99 -2.98 5.86
C SER A 180 21.33 -2.55 5.24
N HIS A 181 21.32 -2.30 3.95
CA HIS A 181 22.50 -1.82 3.22
C HIS A 181 23.71 -2.77 3.22
N ILE A 182 23.45 -4.08 3.23
CA ILE A 182 24.49 -5.09 2.99
C ILE A 182 24.61 -5.31 1.49
N ILE A 183 25.66 -4.76 0.88
CA ILE A 183 25.92 -4.93 -0.56
C ILE A 183 26.58 -6.29 -0.81
N GLY A 184 26.05 -7.06 -1.77
CA GLY A 184 26.69 -8.29 -2.20
C GLY A 184 25.89 -9.11 -3.22
N PRO A 185 26.25 -10.39 -3.44
CA PRO A 185 25.65 -11.22 -4.46
C PRO A 185 24.16 -11.54 -4.19
N GLN A 186 23.36 -11.52 -5.26
CA GLN A 186 21.99 -12.04 -5.30
C GLN A 186 21.61 -12.50 -6.71
N LEU A 187 21.25 -13.78 -6.87
CA LEU A 187 20.69 -14.30 -8.11
C LEU A 187 19.32 -13.64 -8.37
N GLY A 188 19.09 -13.23 -9.62
CA GLY A 188 17.87 -12.52 -10.02
C GLY A 188 17.86 -11.03 -9.66
N GLY A 189 18.91 -10.54 -8.98
CA GLY A 189 19.13 -9.12 -8.70
C GLY A 189 20.31 -8.55 -9.50
N SER A 190 20.87 -7.44 -9.03
CA SER A 190 22.02 -6.74 -9.62
C SER A 190 23.37 -7.47 -9.45
N ALA A 191 23.39 -8.79 -9.68
CA ALA A 191 24.55 -9.66 -9.50
C ALA A 191 25.26 -9.41 -8.16
N ASN A 192 26.50 -8.88 -8.17
CA ASN A 192 27.33 -8.66 -6.98
C ASN A 192 27.07 -7.35 -6.23
N ASP A 193 26.23 -6.46 -6.78
CA ASP A 193 25.96 -5.13 -6.23
C ASP A 193 24.51 -5.04 -5.70
N TYR A 194 23.88 -6.16 -5.36
CA TYR A 194 22.54 -6.16 -4.80
C TYR A 194 22.56 -5.60 -3.38
N ASN A 195 21.61 -4.71 -3.10
CA ASN A 195 21.48 -4.03 -1.83
C ASN A 195 20.51 -4.79 -0.92
N HIS A 196 21.05 -5.70 -0.08
CA HIS A 196 20.23 -6.46 0.85
C HIS A 196 19.70 -5.57 1.98
N MET A 197 18.40 -5.66 2.22
CA MET A 197 17.68 -4.91 3.26
C MET A 197 17.17 -5.84 4.35
N TYR A 198 17.01 -5.31 5.56
CA TYR A 198 16.32 -5.97 6.69
C TYR A 198 16.84 -7.36 7.07
N MET A 199 18.11 -7.67 6.78
CA MET A 199 18.71 -8.99 7.00
C MET A 199 18.81 -9.28 8.50
N LEU A 200 18.29 -10.42 8.95
CA LEU A 200 18.44 -10.87 10.33
C LEU A 200 19.91 -11.04 10.68
N ARG A 201 20.35 -10.40 11.77
CA ARG A 201 21.72 -10.50 12.29
C ARG A 201 21.74 -11.25 13.62
N ASP A 202 20.76 -11.03 14.48
CA ASP A 202 20.65 -11.73 15.77
C ASP A 202 19.22 -11.73 16.34
N LEU A 203 18.94 -12.64 17.27
CA LEU A 203 17.76 -12.64 18.13
C LEU A 203 18.21 -12.48 19.59
N ILE A 204 18.12 -11.25 20.09
CA ILE A 204 18.69 -10.81 21.37
C ILE A 204 18.04 -11.56 22.56
N THR A 205 16.76 -11.93 22.43
CA THR A 205 15.99 -12.71 23.40
C THR A 205 15.97 -14.22 23.08
N GLY A 206 16.78 -14.67 22.13
CA GLY A 206 16.76 -16.03 21.59
C GLY A 206 15.57 -16.32 20.67
N GLN A 207 15.56 -17.53 20.10
CA GLN A 207 14.63 -17.93 19.02
C GLN A 207 13.13 -17.85 19.35
N TRP A 208 12.76 -17.96 20.63
CA TRP A 208 11.36 -17.92 21.09
C TRP A 208 11.02 -16.70 21.93
N GLY A 209 12.00 -15.85 22.24
CA GLY A 209 11.80 -14.68 23.06
C GLY A 209 11.78 -14.94 24.57
N ASP A 210 11.68 -13.84 25.31
CA ASP A 210 11.56 -13.83 26.77
C ASP A 210 10.11 -13.95 27.20
N THR A 211 9.83 -14.80 28.19
CA THR A 211 8.47 -14.98 28.69
C THR A 211 7.91 -13.71 29.34
N ILE A 212 6.66 -13.39 28.99
CA ILE A 212 5.90 -12.27 29.54
C ILE A 212 4.87 -12.81 30.54
N ASN A 213 4.86 -12.24 31.75
CA ASN A 213 3.88 -12.53 32.79
C ASN A 213 3.76 -11.32 33.73
N PRO A 214 2.55 -10.82 34.05
CA PRO A 214 1.24 -11.28 33.58
C PRO A 214 0.84 -10.76 32.20
N THR A 215 -0.15 -11.40 31.59
CA THR A 215 -0.70 -11.11 30.25
C THR A 215 -2.18 -10.72 30.30
N VAL A 216 -2.57 -9.99 31.36
CA VAL A 216 -3.96 -9.57 31.62
C VAL A 216 -4.17 -8.09 31.31
N GLU A 217 -5.41 -7.72 30.98
CA GLU A 217 -5.80 -6.33 30.68
C GLU A 217 -5.35 -5.35 31.79
N GLY A 218 -4.89 -4.18 31.37
CA GLY A 218 -4.37 -3.11 32.23
C GLY A 218 -2.94 -3.33 32.72
N THR A 219 -2.29 -4.45 32.34
CA THR A 219 -0.90 -4.71 32.74
C THR A 219 0.06 -3.83 31.94
N PHE A 220 0.85 -3.05 32.66
CA PHE A 220 2.02 -2.34 32.13
C PHE A 220 3.31 -3.06 32.53
N LEU A 221 4.21 -3.30 31.57
CA LEU A 221 5.51 -3.91 31.79
C LEU A 221 6.60 -3.05 31.17
N GLN A 222 7.73 -2.95 31.86
CA GLN A 222 8.94 -2.34 31.36
C GLN A 222 10.07 -3.37 31.35
N ARG A 223 10.89 -3.38 30.30
CA ARG A 223 12.08 -4.23 30.15
C ARG A 223 13.23 -3.41 29.57
N ASP A 224 14.43 -3.67 30.08
CA ASP A 224 15.66 -3.02 29.64
C ASP A 224 16.67 -4.10 29.27
N TYR A 225 17.20 -4.02 28.05
CA TYR A 225 18.22 -4.92 27.52
C TYR A 225 19.48 -4.13 27.18
N ILE A 226 20.64 -4.67 27.55
CA ILE A 226 21.94 -4.15 27.13
C ILE A 226 22.59 -5.24 26.29
N TYR A 227 22.84 -4.93 25.02
CA TYR A 227 23.39 -5.87 24.04
C TYR A 227 24.65 -5.28 23.42
N THR A 228 25.75 -6.01 23.48
CA THR A 228 26.99 -5.60 22.78
C THR A 228 26.89 -6.05 21.32
N VAL A 229 26.74 -5.10 20.41
CA VAL A 229 26.62 -5.40 18.98
C VAL A 229 27.95 -5.95 18.45
N PRO A 230 28.00 -7.18 17.90
CA PRO A 230 29.25 -7.74 17.40
C PRO A 230 29.81 -6.90 16.24
N GLU A 231 31.11 -6.95 16.00
CA GLU A 231 31.72 -6.24 14.87
C GLU A 231 31.36 -6.90 13.53
N THR A 232 31.22 -8.23 13.52
CA THR A 232 30.84 -9.02 12.35
C THR A 232 29.85 -10.11 12.76
N VAL A 233 29.02 -10.57 11.80
CA VAL A 233 28.31 -11.85 11.87
C VAL A 233 28.67 -12.60 10.60
N ASN A 234 29.26 -13.80 10.76
CA ASN A 234 29.85 -14.62 9.70
C ASN A 234 30.77 -13.81 8.78
N ASP A 235 31.74 -13.11 9.37
CA ASP A 235 32.73 -12.27 8.66
C ASP A 235 32.16 -11.07 7.88
N ILE A 236 30.84 -10.85 7.93
CA ILE A 236 30.18 -9.68 7.32
C ILE A 236 30.08 -8.57 8.38
N PRO A 237 30.60 -7.35 8.10
CA PRO A 237 30.56 -6.23 9.04
C PRO A 237 29.15 -5.84 9.49
N VAL A 238 29.00 -5.58 10.78
CA VAL A 238 27.78 -5.01 11.36
C VAL A 238 27.91 -3.50 11.50
N ILE A 239 27.27 -2.79 10.57
CA ILE A 239 27.26 -1.33 10.51
C ILE A 239 26.04 -0.83 11.27
N VAL A 240 26.23 -0.45 12.55
CA VAL A 240 25.11 -0.17 13.48
C VAL A 240 24.17 0.96 13.02
N LYS A 241 24.69 1.94 12.29
CA LYS A 241 23.85 3.02 11.70
C LYS A 241 22.86 2.51 10.63
N ASP A 242 23.12 1.33 10.07
CA ASP A 242 22.29 0.66 9.09
C ASP A 242 21.51 -0.50 9.75
N CYS A 243 21.56 -0.61 11.09
CA CYS A 243 20.81 -1.58 11.87
C CYS A 243 19.53 -1.00 12.45
N ASP A 244 18.50 -1.84 12.51
CA ASP A 244 17.26 -1.59 13.22
C ASP A 244 17.02 -2.69 14.28
N VAL A 245 16.20 -2.37 15.27
CA VAL A 245 15.73 -3.27 16.31
C VAL A 245 14.25 -3.54 16.06
N ALA A 246 13.93 -4.75 15.61
CA ALA A 246 12.56 -5.22 15.48
C ALA A 246 12.13 -5.91 16.79
N VAL A 247 11.01 -5.48 17.36
CA VAL A 247 10.45 -6.02 18.60
C VAL A 247 9.04 -6.50 18.34
N PHE A 248 8.69 -7.69 18.80
CA PHE A 248 7.33 -8.19 18.65
C PHE A 248 6.92 -9.10 19.80
N VAL A 249 5.61 -9.14 20.07
CA VAL A 249 5.02 -10.01 21.09
C VAL A 249 4.23 -11.11 20.40
N SER A 250 4.53 -12.37 20.73
CA SER A 250 3.80 -13.54 20.24
C SER A 250 2.97 -14.22 21.32
N GLU A 251 1.85 -14.79 20.91
CA GLU A 251 1.08 -15.76 21.67
C GLU A 251 1.67 -17.15 21.45
N THR A 252 2.27 -17.75 22.47
CA THR A 252 3.15 -18.91 22.29
C THR A 252 4.29 -18.58 21.30
N LYS A 253 4.69 -19.54 20.46
CA LYS A 253 5.70 -19.33 19.42
C LYS A 253 5.10 -18.84 18.09
N ASN A 254 3.80 -19.08 17.86
CA ASN A 254 3.06 -18.60 16.70
C ASN A 254 2.33 -17.30 17.03
N GLU A 255 1.46 -16.81 16.16
CA GLU A 255 0.51 -15.72 16.47
C GLU A 255 1.18 -14.48 17.10
N ILE A 256 1.91 -13.74 16.28
CA ILE A 256 2.44 -12.44 16.64
C ILE A 256 1.26 -11.46 16.78
N TYR A 257 1.06 -10.96 18.00
CA TYR A 257 0.02 -9.99 18.32
C TYR A 257 0.31 -8.61 17.75
N SER A 258 1.54 -8.14 17.84
CA SER A 258 1.98 -6.89 17.23
C SER A 258 3.50 -6.79 17.29
N GLY A 259 4.08 -6.09 16.32
CA GLY A 259 5.50 -5.76 16.30
C GLY A 259 5.77 -4.30 15.96
N ASP A 260 6.97 -3.84 16.24
CA ASP A 260 7.45 -2.53 15.81
C ASP A 260 8.94 -2.60 15.49
N VAL A 261 9.46 -1.60 14.79
CA VAL A 261 10.86 -1.52 14.40
C VAL A 261 11.37 -0.09 14.54
N VAL A 262 12.50 0.07 15.19
CA VAL A 262 13.16 1.37 15.39
C VAL A 262 14.63 1.28 15.04
N CYS A 263 15.25 2.38 14.61
CA CYS A 263 16.69 2.40 14.37
C CYS A 263 17.48 1.97 15.61
N ALA A 264 18.60 1.27 15.43
CA ALA A 264 19.46 0.88 16.54
C ALA A 264 20.12 2.10 17.22
N VAL A 265 20.37 3.17 16.46
CA VAL A 265 20.93 4.41 16.99
C VAL A 265 19.82 5.41 17.27
N ASN A 266 19.50 5.63 18.55
CA ASN A 266 18.53 6.63 19.01
C ASN A 266 17.13 6.49 18.40
N GLY A 267 16.71 5.27 18.09
CA GLY A 267 15.38 4.98 17.54
C GLY A 267 14.32 4.96 18.64
N THR A 268 13.09 5.33 18.30
CA THR A 268 11.96 5.21 19.22
C THR A 268 10.66 5.09 18.44
N ASN A 269 9.67 4.35 18.94
CA ASN A 269 8.32 4.34 18.39
C ASN A 269 7.33 5.17 19.24
N ARG A 270 7.87 6.02 20.14
CA ARG A 270 7.14 6.79 21.14
C ARG A 270 5.84 7.36 20.58
N TYR A 271 4.74 7.11 21.28
CA TYR A 271 3.47 7.73 20.96
C TYR A 271 3.54 9.25 21.25
N ILE A 272 3.69 10.04 20.18
CA ILE A 272 3.83 11.50 20.26
C ILE A 272 2.49 12.24 20.31
N GLY A 273 1.38 11.55 20.06
CA GLY A 273 0.05 12.12 19.87
C GLY A 273 -0.55 11.74 18.53
N ASP A 274 -1.51 12.53 18.06
CA ASP A 274 -2.30 12.26 16.85
C ASP A 274 -2.47 13.49 15.97
N VAL A 275 -2.61 13.24 14.67
CA VAL A 275 -3.13 14.18 13.68
C VAL A 275 -4.25 13.48 12.91
N SER A 276 -5.43 14.07 12.83
CA SER A 276 -6.60 13.43 12.22
C SER A 276 -7.51 14.41 11.50
N LEU A 277 -8.11 13.95 10.41
CA LEU A 277 -9.08 14.74 9.66
C LEU A 277 -10.39 14.82 10.45
N VAL A 278 -10.91 16.03 10.65
CA VAL A 278 -12.20 16.27 11.31
C VAL A 278 -13.34 16.10 10.32
N ASP A 279 -13.12 16.49 9.08
CA ASP A 279 -14.10 16.34 8.01
C ASP A 279 -14.53 14.88 7.83
N THR A 280 -15.82 14.68 7.60
CA THR A 280 -16.42 13.35 7.35
C THR A 280 -16.11 12.82 5.96
N VAL A 281 -15.55 13.65 5.08
CA VAL A 281 -15.15 13.31 3.70
C VAL A 281 -13.65 13.53 3.54
N LYS A 282 -13.00 12.64 2.81
CA LYS A 282 -11.57 12.72 2.47
C LYS A 282 -11.35 13.40 1.13
N ILE A 283 -12.31 13.31 0.20
CA ILE A 283 -12.21 13.94 -1.12
C ILE A 283 -13.23 15.07 -1.20
N LYS A 284 -12.77 16.27 -1.54
CA LYS A 284 -13.64 17.40 -1.85
C LYS A 284 -13.49 17.81 -3.30
N ARG A 285 -14.64 18.05 -3.93
CA ARG A 285 -14.74 18.70 -5.23
C ARG A 285 -14.63 20.22 -5.06
N GLY A 286 -13.95 20.88 -5.98
CA GLY A 286 -14.07 22.32 -6.18
C GLY A 286 -13.99 22.72 -7.64
N SER A 287 -14.02 24.03 -7.85
CA SER A 287 -13.86 24.71 -9.13
C SER A 287 -12.69 25.69 -9.07
N ALA A 288 -12.21 26.10 -10.23
CA ALA A 288 -11.13 27.08 -10.33
C ALA A 288 -11.46 28.37 -9.54
N GLY A 289 -10.57 28.73 -8.62
CA GLY A 289 -10.69 29.90 -7.75
C GLY A 289 -11.45 29.67 -6.44
N ASP A 290 -12.09 28.50 -6.25
CA ASP A 290 -12.75 28.13 -5.00
C ASP A 290 -11.74 28.04 -3.85
N SER A 291 -12.20 28.33 -2.63
CA SER A 291 -11.44 28.06 -1.41
C SER A 291 -12.00 26.81 -0.74
N ILE A 292 -11.26 25.71 -0.83
CA ILE A 292 -11.64 24.43 -0.24
C ILE A 292 -10.86 24.24 1.05
N ASN A 293 -11.58 24.12 2.17
CA ASN A 293 -10.95 23.98 3.48
C ASN A 293 -11.10 22.55 4.02
N PHE A 294 -10.08 22.03 4.69
CA PHE A 294 -10.13 20.83 5.51
C PHE A 294 -9.70 21.17 6.94
N SER A 295 -10.49 20.73 7.91
CA SER A 295 -10.16 20.82 9.32
C SER A 295 -9.42 19.56 9.75
N VAL A 296 -8.27 19.76 10.36
CA VAL A 296 -7.43 18.70 10.92
C VAL A 296 -7.17 19.03 12.38
N LYS A 297 -7.35 18.04 13.25
CA LYS A 297 -6.98 18.15 14.65
C LYS A 297 -5.58 17.61 14.87
N ALA A 298 -4.79 18.32 15.65
CA ALA A 298 -3.53 17.85 16.20
C ALA A 298 -3.63 17.82 17.73
N LYS A 299 -3.06 16.79 18.34
CA LYS A 299 -3.04 16.61 19.80
C LYS A 299 -1.71 16.01 20.21
N SER A 300 -1.03 16.64 21.17
CA SER A 300 0.19 16.08 21.77
C SER A 300 -0.17 15.05 22.85
N ALA A 301 0.50 13.89 22.86
CA ALA A 301 0.48 12.98 24.01
C ALA A 301 1.64 13.22 24.98
N LEU A 302 2.64 14.00 24.56
CA LEU A 302 3.85 14.28 25.32
C LEU A 302 3.55 15.19 26.53
N THR A 303 4.32 15.00 27.61
CA THR A 303 4.09 15.73 28.87
C THR A 303 4.47 17.20 28.75
N GLY A 304 3.58 18.10 29.16
CA GLY A 304 3.82 19.55 29.14
C GLY A 304 3.51 20.22 27.80
N GLU A 305 4.22 21.31 27.50
CA GLU A 305 4.14 22.01 26.21
C GLU A 305 5.33 21.60 25.34
N GLU A 306 5.02 21.08 24.15
CA GLU A 306 6.01 20.53 23.23
C GLU A 306 5.86 21.14 21.83
N VAL A 307 6.98 21.20 21.11
CA VAL A 307 7.01 21.75 19.75
C VAL A 307 6.96 20.62 18.73
N PHE A 308 6.04 20.76 17.77
CA PHE A 308 5.84 19.83 16.68
C PHE A 308 6.08 20.50 15.33
N LEU A 309 6.67 19.76 14.41
CA LEU A 309 6.75 20.14 13.01
C LEU A 309 5.52 19.59 12.28
N VAL A 310 4.74 20.48 11.68
CA VAL A 310 3.66 20.13 10.76
C VAL A 310 4.10 20.45 9.35
N THR A 311 4.03 19.48 8.45
CA THR A 311 4.37 19.66 7.03
C THR A 311 3.18 19.25 6.17
N LEU A 312 2.77 20.14 5.28
CA LEU A 312 1.84 19.89 4.20
C LEU A 312 2.62 19.45 2.96
N GLU A 313 2.40 18.22 2.53
CA GLU A 313 2.93 17.70 1.27
C GLU A 313 1.79 17.52 0.27
N ALA A 314 2.04 17.84 -0.99
CA ALA A 314 1.12 17.64 -2.08
C ALA A 314 1.80 16.83 -3.19
N VAL A 315 1.09 15.86 -3.76
CA VAL A 315 1.54 15.09 -4.94
C VAL A 315 0.64 15.47 -6.11
N GLY A 316 1.28 15.86 -7.22
CA GLY A 316 0.57 16.27 -8.44
C GLY A 316 -0.10 17.64 -8.36
N LEU A 317 0.35 18.55 -7.48
CA LEU A 317 -0.18 19.91 -7.38
C LEU A 317 0.22 20.72 -8.63
N PRO A 318 -0.74 21.21 -9.46
CA PRO A 318 -0.42 22.05 -10.60
C PRO A 318 0.17 23.41 -10.19
N ASP A 319 1.00 24.00 -11.06
CA ASP A 319 1.66 25.29 -10.83
C ASP A 319 0.69 26.46 -10.58
N ASP A 320 -0.56 26.34 -11.05
CA ASP A 320 -1.61 27.37 -10.91
C ASP A 320 -2.58 27.10 -9.73
N TRP A 321 -2.33 26.06 -8.93
CA TRP A 321 -3.05 25.80 -7.68
C TRP A 321 -2.27 26.35 -6.49
N ASP A 322 -2.98 26.90 -5.51
CA ASP A 322 -2.39 27.31 -4.23
C ASP A 322 -2.82 26.34 -3.12
N ALA A 323 -1.88 25.98 -2.24
CA ALA A 323 -2.16 25.23 -1.02
C ALA A 323 -1.45 25.87 0.18
N SER A 324 -2.15 25.97 1.30
CA SER A 324 -1.63 26.53 2.54
C SER A 324 -2.40 25.98 3.73
N PHE A 325 -1.96 26.30 4.95
CA PHE A 325 -2.74 26.03 6.15
C PHE A 325 -2.56 27.12 7.19
N THR A 326 -3.55 27.25 8.08
CA THR A 326 -3.52 28.20 9.18
C THR A 326 -3.52 27.50 10.53
N PHE A 327 -2.79 28.08 11.47
CA PHE A 327 -2.81 27.72 12.88
C PHE A 327 -2.87 29.00 13.73
N GLY A 328 -3.91 29.15 14.53
CA GLY A 328 -4.24 30.44 15.15
C GLY A 328 -4.45 31.53 14.08
N ASP A 329 -3.78 32.68 14.24
CA ASP A 329 -3.86 33.82 13.31
C ASP A 329 -2.77 33.79 12.21
N HIS A 330 -2.00 32.70 12.11
CA HIS A 330 -0.86 32.59 11.21
C HIS A 330 -1.16 31.63 10.04
N SER A 331 -0.63 31.97 8.86
CA SER A 331 -0.74 31.16 7.64
C SER A 331 0.63 30.67 7.19
N PHE A 332 0.69 29.44 6.69
CA PHE A 332 1.90 28.73 6.28
C PHE A 332 1.68 28.07 4.92
N SER A 333 2.70 28.08 4.07
CA SER A 333 2.64 27.47 2.72
C SER A 333 2.88 25.96 2.74
N ASP A 334 3.79 25.51 3.59
CA ASP A 334 4.37 24.17 3.53
C ASP A 334 4.62 23.62 4.93
N THR A 335 5.31 24.36 5.81
CA THR A 335 5.72 23.86 7.12
C THR A 335 5.47 24.88 8.23
N ALA A 336 5.09 24.39 9.40
CA ALA A 336 4.97 25.19 10.63
C ALA A 336 5.57 24.44 11.83
N MET A 337 6.20 25.19 12.73
CA MET A 337 6.44 24.72 14.09
C MET A 337 5.27 25.19 14.96
N ILE A 338 4.52 24.24 15.54
CA ILE A 338 3.40 24.55 16.43
C ILE A 338 3.71 24.06 17.83
N MET A 339 3.25 24.81 18.83
CA MET A 339 3.37 24.45 20.23
C MET A 339 2.05 23.87 20.70
N LEU A 340 2.08 22.66 21.26
CA LEU A 340 0.90 21.96 21.73
C LEU A 340 1.04 21.60 23.21
N SER A 341 0.00 21.88 23.97
CA SER A 341 -0.16 21.38 25.33
C SER A 341 -0.59 19.92 25.34
N GLN A 342 -0.08 19.15 26.31
CA GLN A 342 -0.47 17.76 26.50
C GLN A 342 -1.98 17.59 26.50
N ASN A 343 -2.45 16.61 25.72
CA ASN A 343 -3.82 16.16 25.62
C ASN A 343 -4.85 17.25 25.26
N THR A 344 -4.41 18.38 24.72
CA THR A 344 -5.29 19.44 24.21
C THR A 344 -5.38 19.31 22.70
N GLU A 345 -6.61 19.25 22.17
CA GLU A 345 -6.85 19.25 20.73
C GLU A 345 -6.76 20.68 20.20
N GLU A 346 -5.92 20.88 19.19
CA GLU A 346 -5.83 22.12 18.44
C GLU A 346 -6.22 21.89 16.98
N GLU A 347 -6.85 22.89 16.38
CA GLU A 347 -7.35 22.83 15.00
C GLU A 347 -6.39 23.52 14.03
N LEU A 348 -6.10 22.85 12.92
CA LEU A 348 -5.44 23.39 11.76
C LEU A 348 -6.42 23.40 10.59
N ILE A 349 -6.49 24.52 9.89
CA ILE A 349 -7.33 24.64 8.69
C ILE A 349 -6.42 24.64 7.47
N PHE A 350 -6.49 23.55 6.70
CA PHE A 350 -5.81 23.42 5.42
C PHE A 350 -6.70 24.01 4.33
N GLN A 351 -6.17 24.92 3.54
CA GLN A 351 -6.87 25.60 2.45
C GLN A 351 -6.20 25.26 1.12
N VAL A 352 -7.01 24.77 0.18
CA VAL A 352 -6.60 24.51 -1.20
C VAL A 352 -7.44 25.38 -2.12
N ARG A 353 -6.77 26.04 -3.06
CA ARG A 353 -7.40 26.89 -4.08
C ARG A 353 -7.03 26.38 -5.48
N PRO A 354 -7.93 25.63 -6.13
CA PRO A 354 -7.68 25.14 -7.47
C PRO A 354 -7.49 26.26 -8.49
N GLY A 355 -6.58 26.04 -9.43
CA GLY A 355 -6.39 26.81 -10.65
C GLY A 355 -7.30 26.35 -11.79
N GLN A 356 -6.96 26.75 -13.02
CA GLN A 356 -7.63 26.31 -14.25
C GLN A 356 -7.20 24.90 -14.67
N THR A 357 -5.98 24.46 -14.33
CA THR A 357 -5.51 23.11 -14.65
C THR A 357 -6.36 22.07 -13.94
N ALA A 358 -6.92 21.13 -14.70
CA ALA A 358 -7.67 20.01 -14.15
C ALA A 358 -6.72 19.07 -13.39
N ALA A 359 -7.07 18.70 -12.16
CA ALA A 359 -6.27 17.76 -11.39
C ALA A 359 -7.06 17.06 -10.28
N PHE A 360 -6.54 15.90 -9.89
CA PHE A 360 -6.83 15.20 -8.64
C PHE A 360 -5.56 15.25 -7.79
N VAL A 361 -5.58 16.03 -6.71
CA VAL A 361 -4.38 16.29 -5.91
C VAL A 361 -4.49 15.60 -4.56
N TYR A 362 -3.46 14.82 -4.24
CA TYR A 362 -3.29 14.17 -2.95
C TYR A 362 -2.52 15.08 -1.98
N PHE A 363 -3.06 15.27 -0.78
CA PHE A 363 -2.39 15.98 0.30
C PHE A 363 -2.11 15.05 1.48
N ARG A 364 -0.89 15.14 2.01
CA ARG A 364 -0.44 14.44 3.22
C ARG A 364 0.00 15.48 4.24
N VAL A 365 -0.62 15.45 5.42
CA VAL A 365 -0.15 16.21 6.58
C VAL A 365 0.77 15.32 7.37
N LYS A 366 2.04 15.70 7.52
CA LYS A 366 3.01 15.05 8.40
C LYS A 366 3.09 15.79 9.72
N PHE A 367 3.11 15.05 10.82
CA PHE A 367 3.20 15.57 12.18
C PHE A 367 4.35 14.88 12.91
N GLN A 368 5.37 15.65 13.31
CA GLN A 368 6.61 15.16 13.92
C GLN A 368 6.89 15.86 15.25
N SER A 369 7.38 15.12 16.25
CA SER A 369 7.95 15.72 17.46
C SER A 369 9.37 16.22 17.19
N LEU A 370 9.68 17.46 17.56
CA LEU A 370 11.08 17.95 17.51
C LEU A 370 11.93 17.45 18.69
N THR A 371 11.29 17.11 19.81
CA THR A 371 11.95 16.56 20.99
C THR A 371 12.33 15.09 20.79
N TYR A 372 11.48 14.34 20.07
CA TYR A 372 11.70 12.93 19.73
C TYR A 372 11.66 12.73 18.21
N PRO A 373 12.66 13.21 17.45
CA PRO A 373 12.63 13.18 15.98
C PRO A 373 12.68 11.76 15.39
N GLY A 374 13.15 10.77 16.17
CA GLY A 374 13.14 9.36 15.80
C GLY A 374 11.78 8.68 15.97
N ALA A 375 10.80 9.34 16.61
CA ALA A 375 9.45 8.80 16.74
C ALA A 375 8.73 8.80 15.38
N PRO A 376 7.89 7.79 15.10
CA PRO A 376 7.08 7.71 13.90
C PRO A 376 6.28 8.98 13.70
N TYR A 377 6.37 9.55 12.50
CA TYR A 377 5.46 10.59 12.09
C TYR A 377 4.01 10.11 12.22
N ARG A 378 3.12 11.03 12.60
CA ARG A 378 1.69 10.84 12.42
C ARG A 378 1.27 11.50 11.11
N TYR A 379 0.28 10.90 10.45
CA TYR A 379 -0.18 11.37 9.16
C TYR A 379 -1.70 11.43 9.10
N CYS A 380 -2.22 12.41 8.37
CA CYS A 380 -3.56 12.34 7.80
C CYS A 380 -3.50 12.69 6.32
N LYS A 381 -4.49 12.22 5.55
CA LYS A 381 -4.60 12.47 4.12
C LYS A 381 -5.97 12.98 3.72
N PHE A 382 -5.99 13.85 2.72
CA PHE A 382 -7.19 14.34 2.05
C PHE A 382 -6.87 14.69 0.59
N TYR A 383 -7.91 14.92 -0.21
CA TYR A 383 -7.78 15.08 -1.65
C TYR A 383 -8.68 16.20 -2.15
N VAL A 384 -8.25 16.87 -3.22
CA VAL A 384 -9.07 17.82 -3.96
C VAL A 384 -9.14 17.43 -5.42
N ILE A 385 -10.35 17.41 -5.97
CA ILE A 385 -10.58 17.29 -7.41
C ILE A 385 -11.18 18.57 -7.98
N SER A 386 -10.66 19.06 -9.10
CA SER A 386 -11.19 20.22 -9.81
C SER A 386 -10.92 20.11 -11.31
N GLY A 387 -11.92 20.45 -12.13
CA GLY A 387 -11.81 20.51 -13.59
C GLY A 387 -11.71 19.16 -14.32
N VAL A 388 -11.70 18.04 -13.60
CA VAL A 388 -11.59 16.70 -14.17
C VAL A 388 -12.94 16.18 -14.66
N THR A 389 -12.97 15.58 -15.84
CA THR A 389 -14.14 14.91 -16.46
C THR A 389 -13.89 13.44 -16.77
N ASP A 390 -12.63 13.02 -16.85
CA ASP A 390 -12.21 11.69 -17.27
C ASP A 390 -11.24 11.12 -16.22
N LEU A 391 -11.43 9.88 -15.79
CA LEU A 391 -10.51 9.22 -14.85
C LEU A 391 -9.85 8.01 -15.49
N VAL A 392 -8.53 7.90 -15.38
CA VAL A 392 -7.84 6.61 -15.48
C VAL A 392 -7.81 6.02 -14.08
N VAL A 393 -8.37 4.82 -13.93
CA VAL A 393 -8.50 4.15 -12.63
C VAL A 393 -7.67 2.88 -12.67
N ASN A 394 -6.66 2.77 -11.80
CA ASN A 394 -5.78 1.60 -11.72
C ASN A 394 -6.34 0.56 -10.73
N GLY A 395 -6.50 -0.69 -11.18
CA GLY A 395 -6.89 -1.82 -10.33
C GLY A 395 -5.85 -2.09 -9.23
N THR A 396 -6.25 -2.72 -8.12
CA THR A 396 -5.38 -2.86 -6.92
C THR A 396 -4.74 -4.24 -6.75
N GLY A 397 -4.96 -5.19 -7.67
CA GLY A 397 -4.48 -6.57 -7.51
C GLY A 397 -2.97 -6.78 -7.78
N GLY A 398 -2.22 -5.72 -8.06
CA GLY A 398 -0.80 -5.78 -8.41
C GLY A 398 -0.28 -4.44 -8.92
N PRO A 399 1.06 -4.26 -9.00
CA PRO A 399 1.66 -3.02 -9.49
C PRO A 399 1.46 -2.80 -10.99
N GLU A 400 1.04 -3.82 -11.75
CA GLU A 400 0.96 -3.80 -13.22
C GLU A 400 0.04 -2.69 -13.73
N SER A 401 -1.12 -2.48 -13.11
CA SER A 401 -2.05 -1.42 -13.50
C SER A 401 -1.39 -0.03 -13.42
N GLU A 402 -0.67 0.27 -12.35
CA GLU A 402 0.07 1.53 -12.21
C GLU A 402 1.27 1.61 -13.16
N MET A 403 1.97 0.49 -13.40
CA MET A 403 3.11 0.47 -14.33
C MET A 403 2.71 0.77 -15.79
N TYR A 404 1.46 0.54 -16.16
CA TYR A 404 0.97 0.64 -17.53
C TYR A 404 -0.14 1.68 -17.74
N ASP A 405 -0.45 2.52 -16.73
CA ASP A 405 -1.48 3.55 -16.85
C ASP A 405 -1.18 4.61 -17.93
N TYR A 406 0.10 4.80 -18.25
CA TYR A 406 0.55 5.71 -19.30
C TYR A 406 -0.08 5.41 -20.67
N VAL A 407 -0.45 4.14 -20.92
CA VAL A 407 -1.11 3.73 -22.17
C VAL A 407 -2.46 4.44 -22.35
N PHE A 408 -3.16 4.71 -21.25
CA PHE A 408 -4.43 5.42 -21.25
C PHE A 408 -4.22 6.93 -21.28
N THR A 409 -3.26 7.46 -20.52
CA THR A 409 -2.98 8.91 -20.49
C THR A 409 -2.45 9.39 -21.83
N ASP A 410 -1.51 8.67 -22.45
CA ASP A 410 -0.99 8.99 -23.79
C ASP A 410 -2.11 8.99 -24.83
N GLY A 411 -3.04 8.02 -24.73
CA GLY A 411 -4.21 7.94 -25.59
C GLY A 411 -5.19 9.10 -25.41
N LEU A 412 -5.43 9.53 -24.18
CA LEU A 412 -6.27 10.70 -23.85
C LEU A 412 -5.63 12.00 -24.32
N GLU A 413 -4.33 12.18 -24.11
CA GLU A 413 -3.56 13.31 -24.63
C GLU A 413 -3.59 13.35 -26.16
N HIS A 414 -3.46 12.19 -26.82
CA HIS A 414 -3.59 12.09 -28.28
C HIS A 414 -4.98 12.49 -28.78
N ALA A 415 -6.02 12.23 -27.98
CA ALA A 415 -7.39 12.68 -28.22
C ALA A 415 -7.63 14.17 -27.90
N ALA A 416 -6.58 14.90 -27.50
CA ALA A 416 -6.61 16.27 -27.00
C ALA A 416 -7.46 16.46 -25.73
N CYS A 417 -7.62 15.41 -24.92
CA CYS A 417 -8.22 15.51 -23.59
C CYS A 417 -7.18 16.11 -22.62
N SER A 418 -7.56 17.20 -21.95
CA SER A 418 -6.72 17.87 -20.92
C SER A 418 -7.42 17.91 -19.56
N THR A 419 -8.56 17.26 -19.42
CA THR A 419 -9.41 17.25 -18.23
C THR A 419 -9.47 15.86 -17.61
N TYR A 420 -8.35 15.12 -17.62
CA TYR A 420 -8.25 13.81 -17.00
C TYR A 420 -7.40 13.81 -15.73
N ALA A 421 -7.58 12.79 -14.90
CA ALA A 421 -6.68 12.47 -13.79
C ALA A 421 -6.51 10.96 -13.63
N VAL A 422 -5.44 10.56 -12.95
CA VAL A 422 -5.14 9.15 -12.64
C VAL A 422 -5.31 8.93 -11.13
N LEU A 423 -5.91 7.81 -10.73
CA LEU A 423 -6.04 7.41 -9.33
C LEU A 423 -6.19 5.89 -9.18
N SER A 424 -6.00 5.39 -7.95
CA SER A 424 -6.21 3.98 -7.63
C SER A 424 -7.70 3.65 -7.48
N ALA A 425 -8.09 2.39 -7.70
CA ALA A 425 -9.47 1.97 -7.50
C ALA A 425 -9.97 2.16 -6.05
N ASP A 426 -9.07 2.16 -5.05
CA ASP A 426 -9.43 2.50 -3.67
C ASP A 426 -9.79 3.97 -3.49
N ASP A 427 -9.00 4.87 -4.09
CA ASP A 427 -9.35 6.29 -4.10
C ASP A 427 -10.61 6.54 -4.96
N PHE A 428 -10.88 5.67 -5.95
CA PHE A 428 -12.14 5.71 -6.69
C PHE A 428 -13.35 5.41 -5.80
N VAL A 429 -13.27 4.33 -5.01
CA VAL A 429 -14.29 3.97 -4.00
C VAL A 429 -14.52 5.11 -3.02
N LEU A 430 -13.43 5.75 -2.53
CA LEU A 430 -13.52 6.91 -1.66
C LEU A 430 -14.27 8.07 -2.30
N GLY A 431 -13.99 8.38 -3.58
CA GLY A 431 -14.65 9.49 -4.27
C GLY A 431 -16.13 9.25 -4.60
N ILE A 432 -16.52 8.00 -4.88
CA ILE A 432 -17.94 7.60 -4.98
C ILE A 432 -18.63 7.78 -3.62
N ARG A 433 -18.03 7.27 -2.54
CA ARG A 433 -18.56 7.40 -1.17
C ARG A 433 -18.72 8.87 -0.76
N ASP A 434 -17.72 9.69 -1.04
CA ASP A 434 -17.67 11.11 -0.67
C ASP A 434 -18.46 12.00 -1.64
N ARG A 435 -19.03 11.42 -2.70
CA ARG A 435 -19.79 12.11 -3.76
C ARG A 435 -18.97 13.23 -4.43
N ALA A 436 -17.67 13.01 -4.59
CA ALA A 436 -16.76 13.98 -5.19
C ALA A 436 -16.75 13.94 -6.72
N PHE A 437 -17.15 12.82 -7.33
CA PHE A 437 -17.02 12.56 -8.77
C PHE A 437 -18.26 12.89 -9.61
N VAL A 438 -19.06 13.87 -9.18
CA VAL A 438 -20.29 14.26 -9.89
C VAL A 438 -20.02 14.80 -11.30
N ASP A 439 -18.84 15.39 -11.53
CA ASP A 439 -18.45 15.92 -12.85
C ASP A 439 -17.73 14.89 -13.72
N ILE A 440 -17.39 13.73 -13.17
CA ILE A 440 -16.74 12.65 -13.92
C ILE A 440 -17.79 12.01 -14.84
N LYS A 441 -17.45 11.95 -16.12
CA LYS A 441 -18.31 11.38 -17.16
C LYS A 441 -17.83 10.00 -17.58
N ASN A 442 -16.51 9.85 -17.68
CA ASN A 442 -15.89 8.65 -18.23
C ASN A 442 -14.85 8.11 -17.27
N ILE A 443 -14.82 6.79 -17.11
CA ILE A 443 -13.70 6.10 -16.47
C ILE A 443 -13.06 5.11 -17.44
N TYR A 444 -11.73 5.08 -17.41
CA TYR A 444 -10.85 4.18 -18.13
C TYR A 444 -10.18 3.29 -17.10
N LEU A 445 -10.77 2.13 -16.86
CA LEU A 445 -10.39 1.20 -15.80
C LEU A 445 -9.31 0.24 -16.31
N ASN A 446 -8.09 0.49 -15.87
CA ASN A 446 -6.91 -0.30 -16.19
C ASN A 446 -6.74 -1.42 -15.16
N ILE A 447 -7.02 -2.66 -15.57
CA ILE A 447 -6.78 -3.84 -14.74
C ILE A 447 -5.41 -4.45 -15.00
N ALA A 448 -4.87 -4.28 -16.22
CA ALA A 448 -3.68 -4.99 -16.67
C ALA A 448 -3.80 -6.51 -16.46
N TRP A 449 -2.87 -7.13 -15.73
CA TRP A 449 -2.92 -8.55 -15.33
C TRP A 449 -2.72 -8.67 -13.82
N THR A 450 -3.75 -8.26 -13.07
CA THR A 450 -3.75 -8.20 -11.60
C THR A 450 -4.83 -9.08 -10.99
N PHE A 451 -4.57 -9.64 -9.79
CA PHE A 451 -5.53 -10.51 -9.07
C PHE A 451 -5.66 -10.11 -7.59
N PRO A 452 -6.88 -9.92 -7.06
CA PRO A 452 -8.15 -9.88 -7.78
C PRO A 452 -8.15 -8.77 -8.85
N ALA A 453 -8.87 -8.98 -9.95
CA ALA A 453 -9.06 -7.96 -10.96
C ALA A 453 -9.70 -6.70 -10.34
N LEU A 454 -10.73 -6.90 -9.50
CA LEU A 454 -11.30 -5.86 -8.64
C LEU A 454 -11.79 -6.48 -7.32
N THR A 455 -11.72 -5.72 -6.23
CA THR A 455 -12.40 -6.08 -4.98
C THR A 455 -13.91 -5.83 -5.08
N ILE A 456 -14.70 -6.47 -4.19
CA ILE A 456 -16.16 -6.25 -4.12
C ILE A 456 -16.50 -4.76 -3.96
N SER A 457 -15.75 -4.03 -3.13
CA SER A 457 -15.99 -2.60 -2.91
C SER A 457 -15.77 -1.76 -4.17
N GLN A 458 -14.78 -2.13 -4.99
CA GLN A 458 -14.47 -1.47 -6.25
C GLN A 458 -15.51 -1.81 -7.32
N ILE A 459 -15.95 -3.07 -7.40
CA ILE A 459 -17.06 -3.49 -8.27
C ILE A 459 -18.30 -2.64 -7.97
N GLU A 460 -18.70 -2.52 -6.70
CA GLU A 460 -19.88 -1.74 -6.32
C GLU A 460 -19.72 -0.23 -6.60
N ALA A 461 -18.51 0.31 -6.46
CA ALA A 461 -18.23 1.69 -6.84
C ALA A 461 -18.37 1.93 -8.36
N VAL A 462 -17.85 1.03 -9.20
CA VAL A 462 -17.98 1.09 -10.66
C VAL A 462 -19.44 0.95 -11.08
N LYS A 463 -20.17 -0.01 -10.50
CA LYS A 463 -21.62 -0.16 -10.72
C LYS A 463 -22.38 1.11 -10.38
N THR A 464 -22.11 1.68 -9.21
CA THR A 464 -22.73 2.93 -8.76
C THR A 464 -22.45 4.08 -9.73
N PHE A 465 -21.22 4.20 -10.23
CA PHE A 465 -20.86 5.20 -11.23
C PHE A 465 -21.65 5.02 -12.54
N MET A 466 -21.66 3.79 -13.07
CA MET A 466 -22.39 3.46 -14.30
C MET A 466 -23.90 3.63 -14.16
N ASP A 467 -24.48 3.32 -13.01
CA ASP A 467 -25.91 3.51 -12.73
C ASP A 467 -26.31 4.99 -12.66
N ASN A 468 -25.35 5.86 -12.32
CA ASN A 468 -25.51 7.32 -12.38
C ASN A 468 -25.24 7.90 -13.79
N GLY A 469 -25.03 7.04 -14.79
CA GLY A 469 -24.88 7.42 -16.19
C GLY A 469 -23.44 7.68 -16.65
N GLY A 470 -22.46 7.21 -15.88
CA GLY A 470 -21.06 7.25 -16.28
C GLY A 470 -20.69 6.19 -17.32
N ASP A 471 -19.80 6.56 -18.24
CA ASP A 471 -19.29 5.68 -19.30
C ASP A 471 -18.04 4.91 -18.82
N LEU A 472 -17.93 3.64 -19.20
CA LEU A 472 -16.84 2.75 -18.78
C LEU A 472 -16.08 2.19 -19.98
N LEU A 473 -14.76 2.39 -20.01
CA LEU A 473 -13.85 1.44 -20.67
C LEU A 473 -13.16 0.62 -19.59
N ILE A 474 -13.15 -0.70 -19.73
CA ILE A 474 -12.36 -1.61 -18.88
C ILE A 474 -11.48 -2.49 -19.77
N SER A 475 -10.21 -2.67 -19.39
CA SER A 475 -9.30 -3.56 -20.10
C SER A 475 -8.33 -4.27 -19.18
N GLY A 476 -8.05 -5.52 -19.50
CA GLY A 476 -7.09 -6.37 -18.81
C GLY A 476 -7.23 -7.80 -19.28
N GLN A 477 -6.17 -8.59 -19.09
CA GLN A 477 -6.21 -10.03 -19.31
C GLN A 477 -6.78 -10.73 -18.06
N ASP A 478 -7.48 -11.85 -18.26
CA ASP A 478 -8.02 -12.73 -17.21
C ASP A 478 -9.07 -12.12 -16.28
N ILE A 479 -9.76 -11.04 -16.70
CA ILE A 479 -10.90 -10.50 -15.95
C ILE A 479 -12.06 -11.51 -15.94
N GLY A 480 -12.34 -12.14 -17.08
CA GLY A 480 -13.34 -13.18 -17.22
C GLY A 480 -12.95 -14.44 -16.47
N TRP A 481 -11.70 -14.87 -16.58
CA TRP A 481 -11.17 -15.98 -15.79
C TRP A 481 -11.32 -15.73 -14.28
N ASP A 482 -10.93 -14.54 -13.79
CA ASP A 482 -10.96 -14.21 -12.36
C ASP A 482 -12.40 -14.18 -11.81
N PHE A 483 -13.35 -13.62 -12.56
CA PHE A 483 -14.73 -13.46 -12.08
C PHE A 483 -15.62 -14.68 -12.32
N MET A 484 -15.38 -15.43 -13.41
CA MET A 484 -16.36 -16.40 -13.93
C MET A 484 -15.89 -17.86 -13.93
N SER A 485 -14.58 -18.14 -13.83
CA SER A 485 -14.08 -19.52 -14.01
C SER A 485 -14.37 -20.44 -12.83
N GLY A 486 -14.40 -19.90 -11.60
CA GLY A 486 -14.42 -20.68 -10.37
C GLY A 486 -13.14 -21.51 -10.15
N ALA A 487 -12.06 -21.22 -10.89
CA ALA A 487 -10.78 -21.88 -10.75
C ALA A 487 -10.09 -21.54 -9.43
N SER A 488 -9.15 -22.38 -9.01
CA SER A 488 -8.30 -22.09 -7.84
C SER A 488 -7.48 -20.82 -8.09
N GLY A 489 -7.55 -19.85 -7.18
CA GLY A 489 -6.90 -18.55 -7.31
C GLY A 489 -7.72 -17.49 -8.05
N SER A 490 -8.92 -17.84 -8.55
CA SER A 490 -9.89 -16.87 -9.06
C SER A 490 -10.73 -16.28 -7.91
N HIS A 491 -11.25 -15.06 -8.12
CA HIS A 491 -12.02 -14.31 -7.12
C HIS A 491 -13.52 -14.22 -7.49
N SER A 492 -14.08 -15.33 -7.94
CA SER A 492 -15.49 -15.41 -8.29
C SER A 492 -16.40 -15.14 -7.08
N SER A 493 -17.36 -14.24 -7.27
CA SER A 493 -18.38 -13.88 -6.29
C SER A 493 -19.71 -13.56 -6.99
N PRO A 494 -20.85 -13.56 -6.27
CA PRO A 494 -22.12 -13.09 -6.82
C PRO A 494 -22.03 -11.66 -7.40
N GLU A 495 -21.28 -10.77 -6.75
CA GLU A 495 -21.07 -9.39 -7.16
C GLU A 495 -20.22 -9.30 -8.43
N ALA A 496 -19.13 -10.07 -8.52
CA ALA A 496 -18.31 -10.17 -9.72
C ALA A 496 -19.08 -10.75 -10.91
N THR A 497 -19.87 -11.80 -10.66
CA THR A 497 -20.74 -12.42 -11.68
C THR A 497 -21.79 -11.43 -12.19
N ASP A 498 -22.45 -10.71 -11.27
CA ASP A 498 -23.44 -9.69 -11.61
C ASP A 498 -22.83 -8.55 -12.44
N PHE A 499 -21.65 -8.06 -12.03
CA PHE A 499 -20.93 -7.03 -12.76
C PHE A 499 -20.58 -7.48 -14.18
N TYR A 500 -19.96 -8.65 -14.32
CA TYR A 500 -19.55 -9.18 -15.63
C TYR A 500 -20.75 -9.38 -16.57
N VAL A 501 -21.85 -9.94 -16.06
CA VAL A 501 -23.01 -10.29 -16.86
C VAL A 501 -23.91 -9.09 -17.17
N ASN A 502 -24.13 -8.19 -16.22
CA ASN A 502 -25.15 -7.13 -16.31
C ASN A 502 -24.57 -5.73 -16.55
N TYR A 503 -23.27 -5.52 -16.32
CA TYR A 503 -22.60 -4.24 -16.57
C TYR A 503 -21.63 -4.34 -17.73
N LEU A 504 -20.82 -5.40 -17.80
CA LEU A 504 -19.95 -5.65 -18.97
C LEU A 504 -20.69 -6.34 -20.13
N LEU A 505 -21.91 -6.84 -19.89
CA LEU A 505 -22.76 -7.48 -20.90
C LEU A 505 -22.00 -8.54 -21.71
N ALA A 506 -21.17 -9.33 -21.02
CA ALA A 506 -20.31 -10.34 -21.63
C ALA A 506 -20.56 -11.71 -21.02
N ASP A 507 -20.30 -12.75 -21.83
CA ASP A 507 -20.16 -14.14 -21.38
C ASP A 507 -18.68 -14.54 -21.50
N TYR A 508 -18.14 -15.15 -20.45
CA TYR A 508 -16.82 -15.77 -20.47
C TYR A 508 -16.93 -17.14 -21.15
N ILE A 509 -16.12 -17.38 -22.18
CA ILE A 509 -16.11 -18.63 -22.95
C ILE A 509 -14.96 -19.53 -22.50
N SER A 510 -13.74 -19.00 -22.50
CA SER A 510 -12.55 -19.74 -22.07
C SER A 510 -11.38 -18.83 -21.77
N ASP A 511 -10.49 -19.36 -20.95
CA ASP A 511 -9.13 -18.88 -20.75
C ASP A 511 -8.41 -18.94 -22.10
N GLY A 512 -7.83 -17.80 -22.52
CA GLY A 512 -7.22 -17.68 -23.83
C GLY A 512 -5.97 -18.54 -23.99
N THR A 513 -5.31 -18.41 -25.12
CA THR A 513 -4.01 -19.04 -25.37
C THR A 513 -3.06 -18.09 -26.04
N SER A 514 -1.78 -18.45 -26.09
CA SER A 514 -0.77 -17.65 -26.81
C SER A 514 -1.00 -17.59 -28.33
N ALA A 515 -1.95 -18.35 -28.88
CA ALA A 515 -2.40 -18.21 -30.26
C ALA A 515 -3.33 -17.01 -30.45
N ASP A 516 -3.95 -16.50 -29.39
CA ASP A 516 -4.86 -15.36 -29.37
C ASP A 516 -4.06 -14.05 -29.32
N ASN A 517 -3.09 -13.91 -30.23
CA ASN A 517 -2.07 -12.87 -30.22
C ASN A 517 -2.27 -11.78 -31.29
N ILE A 518 -3.40 -11.80 -32.00
CA ILE A 518 -3.80 -10.78 -32.97
C ILE A 518 -5.29 -10.52 -32.80
N ILE A 519 -5.67 -9.26 -32.59
CA ILE A 519 -7.06 -8.82 -32.64
C ILE A 519 -7.31 -8.06 -33.94
N TYR A 520 -8.49 -8.25 -34.54
CA TYR A 520 -8.92 -7.51 -35.73
C TYR A 520 -10.32 -6.95 -35.54
N PRO A 521 -10.61 -5.73 -36.05
CA PRO A 521 -11.90 -5.09 -35.82
C PRO A 521 -13.01 -5.73 -36.65
N ASN A 522 -14.22 -5.69 -36.10
CA ASN A 522 -15.43 -5.95 -36.86
C ASN A 522 -15.64 -4.80 -37.86
N GLY A 523 -15.47 -5.06 -39.16
CA GLY A 523 -15.59 -4.04 -40.21
C GLY A 523 -16.98 -3.39 -40.32
N ASN A 524 -18.01 -3.92 -39.64
CA ASN A 524 -19.33 -3.29 -39.57
C ASN A 524 -19.49 -2.38 -38.34
N ASP A 525 -18.52 -2.35 -37.42
CA ASP A 525 -18.59 -1.49 -36.24
C ASP A 525 -18.34 -0.02 -36.61
N GLU A 526 -19.22 0.86 -36.12
CA GLU A 526 -19.16 2.29 -36.44
C GLU A 526 -17.98 3.03 -35.77
N VAL A 527 -17.41 2.50 -34.69
CA VAL A 527 -16.34 3.15 -33.92
C VAL A 527 -14.97 2.65 -34.38
N TYR A 528 -14.79 1.33 -34.42
CA TYR A 528 -13.50 0.69 -34.61
C TYR A 528 -13.33 0.01 -35.98
N GLY A 529 -14.39 -0.08 -36.81
CA GLY A 529 -14.39 -0.91 -38.02
C GLY A 529 -13.35 -0.55 -39.09
N ASN A 530 -12.78 0.66 -39.03
CA ASN A 530 -11.72 1.13 -39.94
C ASN A 530 -10.30 0.96 -39.39
N LEU A 531 -10.13 0.41 -38.18
CA LEU A 531 -8.80 0.16 -37.63
C LEU A 531 -8.11 -1.01 -38.35
N THR A 532 -6.79 -1.05 -38.25
CA THR A 532 -6.01 -2.22 -38.67
C THR A 532 -5.86 -3.22 -37.54
N ASP A 533 -5.44 -4.44 -37.86
CA ASP A 533 -5.12 -5.46 -36.87
C ASP A 533 -4.09 -4.98 -35.83
N ALA A 534 -4.29 -5.34 -34.57
CA ALA A 534 -3.34 -5.15 -33.48
C ALA A 534 -2.71 -6.49 -33.10
N PHE A 535 -1.38 -6.50 -32.86
CA PHE A 535 -0.69 -7.68 -32.33
C PHE A 535 -0.54 -7.54 -30.81
N LEU A 536 -0.82 -8.62 -30.10
CA LEU A 536 -0.64 -8.71 -28.67
C LEU A 536 0.75 -9.30 -28.36
N ILE A 537 1.50 -8.62 -27.53
CA ILE A 537 2.81 -9.04 -27.03
C ILE A 537 2.73 -9.47 -25.58
N ASN A 538 3.53 -10.48 -25.22
CA ASN A 538 3.68 -10.92 -23.85
C ASN A 538 4.64 -9.99 -23.10
N ILE A 539 4.09 -8.99 -22.42
CA ILE A 539 4.87 -8.00 -21.66
C ILE A 539 5.17 -8.46 -20.23
N TYR A 540 4.42 -9.44 -19.70
CA TYR A 540 4.56 -9.91 -18.32
C TYR A 540 5.64 -11.00 -18.15
N GLY A 541 6.28 -11.42 -19.25
CA GLY A 541 7.32 -12.45 -19.24
C GLY A 541 6.82 -13.84 -18.82
N GLN A 542 5.50 -14.02 -18.76
CA GLN A 542 4.85 -15.30 -18.43
C GLN A 542 4.05 -15.80 -19.63
N ASN A 543 2.72 -15.77 -19.55
CA ASN A 543 1.82 -16.29 -20.56
C ASN A 543 0.94 -15.17 -21.12
N LEU A 544 0.46 -15.40 -22.34
CA LEU A 544 -0.51 -14.59 -23.04
C LEU A 544 -1.82 -15.40 -23.07
N PHE A 545 -2.80 -14.98 -22.28
CA PHE A 545 -4.07 -15.66 -22.05
C PHE A 545 -5.28 -14.71 -22.12
N PRO A 546 -5.40 -13.83 -23.12
CA PRO A 546 -6.51 -12.88 -23.14
C PRO A 546 -7.84 -13.62 -23.29
N ASP A 547 -8.83 -13.29 -22.44
CA ASP A 547 -10.05 -14.09 -22.34
C ASP A 547 -10.76 -14.16 -23.70
N ASN A 548 -11.32 -15.34 -24.00
CA ASN A 548 -12.26 -15.51 -25.09
C ASN A 548 -13.66 -15.20 -24.54
N ILE A 549 -14.35 -14.23 -25.14
CA ILE A 549 -15.65 -13.73 -24.65
C ILE A 549 -16.73 -13.77 -25.74
N ALA A 550 -17.97 -13.55 -25.35
CA ALA A 550 -19.10 -13.32 -26.26
C ALA A 550 -19.98 -12.18 -25.76
N ALA A 551 -20.59 -11.43 -26.68
CA ALA A 551 -21.52 -10.36 -26.31
C ALA A 551 -22.88 -10.92 -25.86
N ARG A 552 -23.45 -10.34 -24.80
CA ARG A 552 -24.83 -10.59 -24.37
C ARG A 552 -25.80 -9.65 -25.06
N GLN A 553 -27.10 -9.92 -24.90
CA GLN A 553 -28.16 -9.08 -25.48
C GLN A 553 -27.98 -7.60 -25.09
N GLY A 554 -27.89 -6.72 -26.09
CA GLY A 554 -27.70 -5.28 -25.89
C GLY A 554 -26.25 -4.81 -26.03
N ALA A 555 -25.33 -5.71 -26.33
CA ALA A 555 -23.94 -5.42 -26.67
C ALA A 555 -23.55 -6.04 -28.02
N ASP A 556 -22.51 -5.49 -28.63
CA ASP A 556 -21.94 -5.88 -29.91
C ASP A 556 -20.49 -6.37 -29.74
N GLU A 557 -20.10 -7.34 -30.54
CA GLU A 557 -18.71 -7.82 -30.65
C GLU A 557 -17.97 -6.96 -31.68
N VAL A 558 -16.93 -6.25 -31.23
CA VAL A 558 -16.29 -5.20 -32.05
C VAL A 558 -14.85 -5.50 -32.43
N PHE A 559 -14.22 -6.49 -31.78
CA PHE A 559 -12.96 -7.09 -32.23
C PHE A 559 -13.01 -8.60 -32.02
N TYR A 560 -12.25 -9.33 -32.84
CA TYR A 560 -12.13 -10.78 -32.79
C TYR A 560 -10.67 -11.22 -32.78
N TYR A 561 -10.38 -12.40 -32.23
CA TYR A 561 -9.06 -13.00 -32.32
C TYR A 561 -8.81 -13.68 -33.67
N ARG A 562 -7.61 -13.45 -34.22
CA ARG A 562 -6.96 -14.09 -35.37
C ARG A 562 -7.22 -15.59 -35.52
N SER A 563 -7.01 -16.25 -34.40
CA SER A 563 -6.86 -17.70 -34.24
C SER A 563 -8.16 -18.46 -34.42
N ASN A 564 -9.28 -17.89 -33.99
CA ASN A 564 -10.52 -18.63 -33.75
C ASN A 564 -11.80 -17.84 -34.04
N ASP A 565 -11.71 -16.56 -34.43
CA ASP A 565 -12.86 -15.67 -34.68
C ASP A 565 -13.80 -15.49 -33.46
N VAL A 566 -13.29 -15.73 -32.24
CA VAL A 566 -14.02 -15.45 -31.00
C VAL A 566 -13.81 -13.99 -30.60
N ALA A 567 -14.81 -13.37 -29.97
CA ALA A 567 -14.75 -11.97 -29.61
C ALA A 567 -13.64 -11.70 -28.59
N ALA A 568 -12.91 -10.61 -28.82
CA ALA A 568 -11.88 -10.06 -27.94
C ALA A 568 -12.37 -8.80 -27.21
N VAL A 569 -13.40 -8.13 -27.77
CA VAL A 569 -13.91 -6.87 -27.26
C VAL A 569 -15.42 -6.80 -27.42
N VAL A 570 -16.10 -6.41 -26.36
CA VAL A 570 -17.55 -6.16 -26.32
C VAL A 570 -17.79 -4.67 -26.12
N LYS A 571 -18.73 -4.08 -26.88
CA LYS A 571 -19.15 -2.69 -26.77
C LYS A 571 -20.66 -2.62 -26.59
N ALA A 572 -21.16 -1.74 -25.73
CA ALA A 572 -22.58 -1.51 -25.54
C ALA A 572 -22.91 -0.03 -25.37
N ALA A 573 -24.05 0.39 -25.95
CA ALA A 573 -24.65 1.68 -25.67
C ALA A 573 -26.10 1.47 -25.18
N THR A 574 -26.35 1.85 -23.94
CA THR A 574 -27.70 1.90 -23.37
C THR A 574 -28.24 3.33 -23.45
N GLN A 575 -29.48 3.56 -23.00
CA GLN A 575 -30.02 4.93 -22.92
C GLN A 575 -29.25 5.84 -21.96
N ASN A 576 -28.55 5.27 -20.96
CA ASN A 576 -27.99 6.03 -19.85
C ASN A 576 -26.46 5.96 -19.76
N ARG A 577 -25.81 4.98 -20.42
CA ARG A 577 -24.37 4.74 -20.32
C ARG A 577 -23.83 3.98 -21.54
N LYS A 578 -22.54 4.14 -21.78
CA LYS A 578 -21.73 3.37 -22.72
C LYS A 578 -20.72 2.50 -21.97
N MET A 579 -20.40 1.36 -22.55
CA MET A 579 -19.44 0.42 -22.00
C MET A 579 -18.60 -0.20 -23.12
N ILE A 580 -17.30 -0.31 -22.89
CA ILE A 580 -16.36 -1.08 -23.71
C ILE A 580 -15.54 -1.98 -22.78
N TYR A 581 -15.49 -3.27 -23.08
CA TYR A 581 -14.66 -4.25 -22.38
C TYR A 581 -13.70 -4.91 -23.35
N PHE A 582 -12.40 -4.69 -23.15
CA PHE A 582 -11.31 -5.42 -23.80
C PHE A 582 -10.86 -6.59 -22.91
N ALA A 583 -10.93 -7.82 -23.42
CA ALA A 583 -10.45 -9.03 -22.74
C ALA A 583 -8.92 -9.23 -22.79
N ALA A 584 -8.23 -8.29 -23.43
CA ALA A 584 -6.79 -8.10 -23.34
C ALA A 584 -6.52 -6.71 -22.75
N GLY A 585 -5.41 -6.56 -22.02
CA GLY A 585 -4.92 -5.25 -21.63
C GLY A 585 -4.48 -4.42 -22.84
N LEU A 586 -4.74 -3.11 -22.81
CA LEU A 586 -4.32 -2.21 -23.90
C LEU A 586 -2.79 -2.11 -24.00
N GLU A 587 -2.10 -2.27 -22.88
CA GLU A 587 -0.65 -2.35 -22.77
C GLU A 587 -0.04 -3.57 -23.47
N MET A 588 -0.86 -4.60 -23.74
CA MET A 588 -0.43 -5.78 -24.49
C MET A 588 -0.42 -5.50 -26.00
N ILE A 589 -1.07 -4.44 -26.49
CA ILE A 589 -1.01 -4.06 -27.91
C ILE A 589 0.37 -3.45 -28.18
N GLY A 590 1.20 -4.18 -28.93
CA GLY A 590 2.59 -3.75 -29.16
C GLY A 590 2.74 -2.63 -30.20
N GLN A 591 1.64 -2.06 -30.69
CA GLN A 591 1.62 -0.91 -31.57
C GLN A 591 1.00 0.31 -30.88
N THR A 592 1.84 1.19 -30.31
CA THR A 592 1.40 2.44 -29.66
C THR A 592 0.46 3.27 -30.54
N ALA A 593 0.71 3.33 -31.86
CA ALA A 593 -0.17 4.06 -32.78
C ALA A 593 -1.61 3.51 -32.79
N ILE A 594 -1.78 2.18 -32.74
CA ILE A 594 -3.11 1.56 -32.73
C ILE A 594 -3.78 1.79 -31.38
N THR A 595 -3.04 1.68 -30.28
CA THR A 595 -3.59 1.94 -28.94
C THR A 595 -4.07 3.38 -28.79
N ASN A 596 -3.30 4.35 -29.29
CA ASN A 596 -3.71 5.76 -29.32
C ASN A 596 -4.97 5.99 -30.17
N GLN A 597 -5.08 5.29 -31.31
CA GLN A 597 -6.28 5.35 -32.16
C GLN A 597 -7.50 4.76 -31.44
N ILE A 598 -7.37 3.60 -30.79
CA ILE A 598 -8.43 2.98 -29.99
C ILE A 598 -8.90 3.96 -28.90
N MET A 599 -7.97 4.52 -28.12
CA MET A 599 -8.28 5.46 -27.04
C MET A 599 -8.95 6.74 -27.55
N SER A 600 -8.49 7.29 -28.67
CA SER A 600 -9.10 8.49 -29.27
C SER A 600 -10.53 8.23 -29.74
N LEU A 601 -10.76 7.11 -30.42
CA LEU A 601 -12.09 6.72 -30.88
C LEU A 601 -13.04 6.47 -29.70
N THR A 602 -12.56 5.80 -28.65
CA THR A 602 -13.30 5.63 -27.39
C THR A 602 -13.69 6.99 -26.78
N TYR A 603 -12.72 7.90 -26.61
CA TYR A 603 -12.95 9.21 -26.01
C TYR A 603 -13.99 10.03 -26.78
N TYR A 604 -13.88 10.08 -28.11
CA TYR A 604 -14.85 10.80 -28.93
C TYR A 604 -16.23 10.15 -28.92
N TRP A 605 -16.28 8.81 -28.90
CA TRP A 605 -17.52 8.07 -28.81
C TRP A 605 -18.22 8.33 -27.48
N PHE A 606 -17.55 8.24 -26.33
CA PHE A 606 -18.10 8.58 -25.01
C PHE A 606 -18.67 10.00 -24.98
N ASN A 607 -17.91 10.99 -25.45
CA ASN A 607 -18.30 12.40 -25.40
C ASN A 607 -19.35 12.84 -26.44
N ASN A 608 -19.87 11.93 -27.27
CA ASN A 608 -20.83 12.24 -28.35
C ASN A 608 -20.35 13.36 -29.29
N SER A 609 -19.04 13.57 -29.42
CA SER A 609 -18.46 14.71 -30.15
C SER A 609 -18.37 14.47 -31.66
N LEU A 610 -19.22 13.60 -32.19
CA LEU A 610 -19.15 13.11 -33.56
C LEU A 610 -20.57 13.06 -34.13
N SER A 611 -20.96 14.10 -34.87
CA SER A 611 -21.85 13.89 -36.00
C SER A 611 -21.12 13.06 -37.07
N THR A 612 -21.82 12.33 -37.94
CA THR A 612 -21.20 11.47 -38.97
C THR A 612 -20.19 12.22 -39.85
N GLU A 613 -20.36 13.53 -40.07
CA GLU A 613 -19.41 14.39 -40.81
C GLU A 613 -18.18 14.79 -39.96
N GLU A 614 -18.34 15.18 -38.69
CA GLU A 614 -17.21 15.48 -37.80
C GLU A 614 -16.40 14.22 -37.45
N PHE A 615 -17.04 13.06 -37.48
CA PHE A 615 -16.39 11.75 -37.38
C PHE A 615 -15.41 11.53 -38.52
N GLU A 616 -15.83 11.74 -39.77
CA GLU A 616 -14.97 11.58 -40.95
C GLU A 616 -13.81 12.60 -40.95
N GLU A 617 -14.03 13.84 -40.51
CA GLU A 617 -12.99 14.87 -40.46
C GLU A 617 -11.93 14.59 -39.37
N LYS A 618 -12.35 14.18 -38.16
CA LYS A 618 -11.41 13.76 -37.11
C LYS A 618 -10.74 12.42 -37.40
N LEU A 619 -11.45 11.44 -37.99
CA LEU A 619 -10.85 10.21 -38.51
C LEU A 619 -9.77 10.54 -39.53
N SER A 620 -10.04 11.47 -40.46
CA SER A 620 -9.07 11.86 -41.48
C SER A 620 -7.78 12.41 -40.86
N GLY A 621 -7.85 13.16 -39.75
CA GLY A 621 -6.69 13.64 -39.00
C GLY A 621 -5.93 12.52 -38.27
N VAL A 622 -6.64 11.54 -37.70
CA VAL A 622 -6.07 10.36 -37.03
C VAL A 622 -5.35 9.43 -38.02
N PHE A 623 -5.82 9.33 -39.25
CA PHE A 623 -5.20 8.53 -40.31
C PHE A 623 -4.21 9.32 -41.20
N ALA A 624 -4.26 10.66 -41.21
CA ALA A 624 -3.36 11.51 -42.01
C ALA A 624 -1.91 11.55 -41.49
N GLY A 625 -1.66 11.20 -40.22
CA GLY A 625 -0.31 11.04 -39.67
C GLY A 625 0.50 9.88 -40.29
N GLN A 626 -0.10 9.08 -41.18
CA GLN A 626 0.54 7.93 -41.84
C GLN A 626 1.29 8.29 -43.14
N ASN A 627 1.34 9.57 -43.54
CA ASN A 627 1.88 9.99 -44.85
C ASN A 627 3.13 10.88 -44.81
N GLU A 628 3.85 10.97 -43.69
CA GLU A 628 5.21 11.54 -43.70
C GLU A 628 6.24 10.40 -43.52
N PRO A 629 7.23 10.28 -44.42
CA PRO A 629 8.16 9.15 -44.50
C PRO A 629 9.20 9.07 -43.37
#